data_AF-A0A829GJH2-F1
#
_entry.id   AF-A0A829GJH2-F1
#
_cell.length_a   1.000
_cell.length_b   1.000
_cell.length_c   1.000
_cell.angle_alpha   90.00
_cell.angle_beta   90.00
_cell.angle_gamma   90.00
#
_symmetry.space_group_name_H-M   'P 1'
#
loop_
_entity.id
_entity.type
_entity.pdbx_description
1 polymer ?
#
loop_
_entity_poly.entity_id
_entity_poly.type
_entity_poly.pdbx_seq_one_letter_code
_entity_poly.pdbx_strand_id
1 'polypeptide(L)'
;MEYQLEMEARKLIMILRHEIHQLHPLNRSPEMAYVVDRVAGDMDNELPHGPEFDRQLFRFAQKIDFILSTQSIQLSQLGRDAIDDIRRLANG
;
A
#
# COMPACT_ATOMS: atom_id res chain seq x y z
N MET A 1 -18.59 5.96 8.57
CA MET A 1 -17.44 6.81 8.22
C MET A 1 -16.20 5.94 8.10
N GLU A 2 -15.85 5.18 9.14
CA GLU A 2 -14.75 4.21 9.18
C GLU A 2 -14.72 3.23 7.99
N TYR A 3 -15.83 2.52 7.73
CA TYR A 3 -15.92 1.59 6.59
C TYR A 3 -15.66 2.23 5.20
N GLN A 4 -15.97 3.52 5.02
CA GLN A 4 -15.69 4.20 3.75
C GLN A 4 -14.19 4.45 3.58
N LEU A 5 -13.49 4.82 4.67
CA LEU A 5 -12.04 5.01 4.68
C LEU A 5 -11.31 3.68 4.48
N GLU A 6 -11.82 2.60 5.06
CA GLU A 6 -11.27 1.24 4.82
C GLU A 6 -11.38 0.85 3.35
N MET A 7 -12.54 1.09 2.72
CA MET A 7 -12.75 0.83 1.30
C MET A 7 -11.85 1.70 0.41
N GLU A 8 -11.58 2.94 0.82
CA GLU A 8 -10.65 3.84 0.13
C GLU A 8 -9.22 3.33 0.22
N ALA A 9 -8.73 3.01 1.42
CA ALA A 9 -7.40 2.43 1.63
C ALA A 9 -7.20 1.14 0.82
N ARG A 10 -8.19 0.25 0.77
CA ARG A 10 -8.16 -0.97 -0.06
C ARG A 10 -7.98 -0.64 -1.55
N LYS A 11 -8.69 0.37 -2.07
CA LYS A 11 -8.54 0.80 -3.47
C LYS A 11 -7.14 1.36 -3.73
N LEU A 12 -6.60 2.18 -2.83
CA LEU A 12 -5.26 2.73 -2.97
C LEU A 12 -4.19 1.63 -2.98
N ILE A 13 -4.34 0.61 -2.13
CA ILE A 13 -3.47 -0.56 -2.10
C ILE A 13 -3.54 -1.34 -3.43
N MET A 14 -4.73 -1.49 -4.01
CA MET A 14 -4.90 -2.12 -5.32
C MET A 14 -4.26 -1.30 -6.46
N ILE A 15 -4.37 0.03 -6.42
CA ILE A 15 -3.71 0.93 -7.38
C ILE A 15 -2.20 0.74 -7.28
N LEU A 16 -1.65 0.80 -6.07
CA LEU A 16 -0.21 0.63 -5.86
C LEU A 16 0.25 -0.76 -6.31
N ARG A 17 -0.51 -1.81 -6.00
CA ARG A 17 -0.24 -3.17 -6.46
C ARG A 17 -0.16 -3.25 -7.97
N HIS A 18 -1.18 -2.71 -8.65
CA HIS A 18 -1.21 -2.69 -10.10
C HIS A 18 0.01 -2.00 -10.67
N GLU A 19 0.35 -0.81 -10.15
CA GLU A 19 1.48 -0.02 -10.61
C GLU A 19 2.82 -0.73 -10.43
N ILE A 20 3.09 -1.28 -9.24
CA ILE A 20 4.32 -2.04 -8.98
C ILE A 20 4.45 -3.21 -9.97
N HIS A 21 3.33 -3.87 -10.30
CA HIS A 21 3.30 -4.96 -11.27
C HIS A 21 3.34 -4.51 -12.74
N GLN A 22 3.18 -3.21 -13.03
CA GLN A 22 3.43 -2.64 -14.36
C GLN A 22 4.86 -2.15 -14.56
N LEU A 23 5.64 -1.97 -13.48
CA LEU A 23 7.05 -1.60 -13.59
C LEU A 23 7.84 -2.68 -14.35
N HIS A 24 8.78 -2.25 -15.18
CA HIS A 24 9.74 -3.16 -15.81
C HIS A 24 10.44 -4.00 -14.73
N PRO A 25 10.65 -5.32 -14.92
CA PRO A 25 11.20 -6.20 -13.88
C PRO A 25 12.52 -5.71 -13.25
N LEU A 26 13.38 -5.06 -14.04
CA LEU A 26 14.64 -4.48 -13.53
C LEU A 26 14.45 -3.28 -12.59
N ASN A 27 13.32 -2.59 -12.69
CA ASN A 27 12.98 -1.41 -11.88
C ASN A 27 11.99 -1.76 -10.76
N ARG A 28 11.52 -3.01 -10.72
CA ARG A 28 10.57 -3.48 -9.73
C ARG A 28 11.33 -3.99 -8.51
N SER A 29 11.09 -3.37 -7.36
CA SER A 29 11.56 -3.91 -6.09
C SER A 29 10.83 -5.21 -5.76
N PRO A 30 11.53 -6.35 -5.60
CA PRO A 30 10.91 -7.60 -5.16
C PRO A 30 10.29 -7.47 -3.77
N GLU A 31 10.91 -6.69 -2.89
CA GLU A 31 10.42 -6.44 -1.54
C GLU A 31 9.13 -5.61 -1.56
N MET A 32 9.06 -4.55 -2.38
CA MET A 32 7.84 -3.76 -2.55
C MET A 32 6.70 -4.61 -3.11
N ALA A 33 6.97 -5.40 -4.16
CA ALA A 33 5.98 -6.29 -4.75
C ALA A 33 5.44 -7.29 -3.71
N TYR A 34 6.33 -7.92 -2.94
CA TYR A 34 5.95 -8.85 -1.88
C TYR A 34 5.07 -8.19 -0.80
N VAL A 35 5.45 -7.01 -0.30
CA VAL A 35 4.71 -6.32 0.76
C VAL A 35 3.31 -5.91 0.27
N VAL A 36 3.23 -5.36 -0.93
CA VAL A 36 1.95 -4.92 -1.50
C VAL A 36 1.05 -6.12 -1.83
N ASP A 37 1.59 -7.20 -2.39
CA ASP A 37 0.84 -8.43 -2.66
C ASP A 37 0.32 -9.09 -1.38
N ARG A 38 1.13 -9.09 -0.31
CA ARG A 38 0.74 -9.65 0.98
C ARG A 38 -0.43 -8.87 1.59
N VAL A 39 -0.32 -7.56 1.69
CA VAL A 39 -1.38 -6.74 2.30
C VAL A 39 -2.66 -6.77 1.45
N ALA A 40 -2.52 -6.74 0.12
CA ALA A 40 -3.63 -6.96 -0.79
C ALA A 40 -4.33 -8.31 -0.52
N GLY A 41 -3.57 -9.40 -0.41
CA GLY A 41 -4.10 -10.73 -0.14
C GLY A 41 -4.74 -10.86 1.25
N ASP A 42 -4.12 -10.29 2.29
CA ASP A 42 -4.68 -10.29 3.64
C ASP A 42 -6.01 -9.51 3.66
N MET A 43 -6.08 -8.39 2.93
CA MET A 43 -7.30 -7.59 2.81
C MET A 43 -8.42 -8.32 2.06
N ASP A 44 -8.09 -9.07 1.01
CA ASP A 44 -9.06 -9.85 0.23
C ASP A 44 -9.57 -11.09 0.99
N ASN A 45 -8.71 -11.74 1.79
CA ASN A 45 -9.03 -13.02 2.45
C ASN A 45 -9.59 -12.88 3.87
N GLU A 46 -9.07 -11.93 4.65
CA GLU A 46 -9.38 -11.85 6.09
C GLU A 46 -10.34 -10.70 6.44
N LEU A 47 -10.64 -9.80 5.48
CA LEU A 47 -11.49 -8.61 5.67
C LEU A 47 -11.27 -7.95 7.05
N PRO A 48 -10.03 -7.51 7.37
CA PRO A 48 -9.81 -6.80 8.62
C PRO A 48 -10.63 -5.49 8.62
N HIS A 49 -11.22 -5.17 9.78
CA HIS A 49 -12.07 -4.00 9.99
C HIS A 49 -11.75 -3.33 11.33
N GLY A 50 -12.07 -2.05 11.45
CA GLY A 50 -11.87 -1.23 12.63
C GLY A 50 -10.40 -1.21 13.07
N PRO A 51 -10.11 -1.32 14.38
CA PRO A 51 -8.76 -1.12 14.91
C PRO A 51 -7.69 -2.06 14.34
N GLU A 52 -8.06 -3.26 13.90
CA GLU A 52 -7.09 -4.19 13.29
C GLU A 52 -6.73 -3.77 11.87
N PHE A 53 -7.69 -3.22 11.13
CA PHE A 53 -7.43 -2.61 9.82
C PHE A 53 -6.48 -1.42 9.96
N ASP A 54 -6.74 -0.53 10.92
CA ASP A 54 -5.91 0.65 11.14
C ASP A 54 -4.46 0.27 11.47
N ARG A 55 -4.26 -0.75 12.31
CA ARG A 55 -2.92 -1.28 12.63
C ARG A 55 -2.23 -1.85 11.42
N GLN A 56 -2.95 -2.59 10.58
CA GLN A 56 -2.37 -3.17 9.36
C GLN A 56 -1.99 -2.07 8.38
N LEU A 57 -2.86 -1.09 8.17
CA LEU A 57 -2.61 0.06 7.28
C LEU A 57 -1.42 0.89 7.77
N PHE A 58 -1.31 1.13 9.08
CA PHE A 58 -0.17 1.81 9.68
C PHE A 58 1.15 1.06 9.47
N ARG A 59 1.19 -0.25 9.75
CA ARG A 59 2.37 -1.08 9.51
C ARG A 59 2.76 -1.12 8.03
N PHE A 60 1.76 -1.15 7.15
CA PHE A 60 1.96 -1.13 5.71
C PHE A 60 2.61 0.19 5.25
N ALA A 61 2.08 1.33 5.69
CA ALA A 61 2.65 2.65 5.38
C ALA A 61 4.11 2.74 5.84
N GLN A 62 4.41 2.32 7.07
CA GLN A 62 5.79 2.30 7.58
C GLN A 62 6.73 1.43 6.74
N LYS A 63 6.25 0.26 6.29
CA LYS A 63 7.07 -0.67 5.51
C LYS A 63 7.35 -0.11 4.10
N ILE A 64 6.37 0.54 3.47
CA ILE A 64 6.55 1.25 2.21
C ILE A 64 7.60 2.35 2.36
N ASP A 65 7.49 3.18 3.40
CA ASP A 65 8.40 4.29 3.65
C ASP A 65 9.84 3.81 3.83
N PHE A 66 10.02 2.72 4.57
CA PHE A 66 11.32 2.09 4.73
C PHE A 66 11.90 1.64 3.38
N ILE A 67 11.10 0.97 2.54
CA ILE A 67 11.55 0.51 1.22
C ILE A 67 11.93 1.71 0.33
N LEU A 68 11.10 2.75 0.29
CA LEU A 68 11.38 3.95 -0.51
C LEU A 68 12.61 4.73 -0.01
N SER A 69 12.92 4.66 1.30
CA SER A 69 14.12 5.28 1.87
C SER A 69 15.41 4.53 1.52
N THR A 70 15.31 3.24 1.18
CA THR A 70 16.47 2.36 0.92
C THR A 70 16.62 1.99 -0.55
N GLN A 71 15.57 2.12 -1.35
CA GLN A 71 15.51 1.69 -2.74
C GLN A 71 14.95 2.81 -3.61
N SER A 72 15.65 3.11 -4.71
CA SER A 72 15.18 4.09 -5.71
C SER A 72 14.15 3.44 -6.64
N ILE A 73 12.89 3.44 -6.22
CA ILE A 73 11.76 2.95 -7.02
C ILE A 73 11.10 4.14 -7.73
N GLN A 74 11.07 4.10 -9.06
CA GLN A 74 10.38 5.13 -9.84
C GLN A 74 8.90 4.77 -9.98
N LEU A 75 8.07 5.48 -9.21
CA LEU A 75 6.61 5.44 -9.33
C LEU A 75 6.12 6.58 -10.23
N SER A 76 5.01 6.34 -10.89
CA SER A 76 4.17 7.34 -11.56
C SER A 76 3.60 8.34 -10.54
N GLN A 77 2.96 9.41 -11.03
CA GLN A 77 2.28 10.35 -10.14
C GLN A 77 1.16 9.66 -9.36
N LEU A 78 0.39 8.80 -10.01
CA LEU A 78 -0.72 8.07 -9.39
C LEU A 78 -0.25 7.21 -8.21
N GLY A 79 0.88 6.52 -8.33
CA GLY A 79 1.43 5.69 -7.27
C GLY A 79 1.99 6.49 -6.11
N ARG A 80 2.60 7.65 -6.39
CA ARG A 80 3.03 8.58 -5.34
C ARG A 80 1.84 9.14 -4.58
N ASP A 81 0.80 9.58 -5.29
CA ASP A 81 -0.43 10.07 -4.69
C ASP A 81 -1.10 8.98 -3.84
N ALA A 82 -1.15 7.74 -4.34
CA ALA A 82 -1.71 6.63 -3.59
C ALA A 82 -0.96 6.37 -2.28
N ILE A 83 0.38 6.44 -2.29
CA ILE A 83 1.20 6.30 -1.07
C ILE A 83 0.94 7.46 -0.11
N ASP A 84 0.87 8.69 -0.59
CA ASP A 84 0.60 9.86 0.25
C ASP A 84 -0.79 9.80 0.89
N ASP A 85 -1.79 9.32 0.17
CA ASP A 85 -3.14 9.11 0.69
C ASP A 85 -3.18 7.93 1.69
N ILE A 86 -2.48 6.83 1.42
CA ILE A 86 -2.30 5.72 2.38
C ILE A 86 -1.67 6.23 3.67
N ARG A 87 -0.62 7.06 3.59
CA ARG A 87 0.02 7.67 4.76
C ARG A 87 -0.95 8.56 5.52
N ARG A 88 -1.77 9.36 4.83
CA ARG A 88 -2.78 10.21 5.47
C ARG A 88 -3.80 9.37 6.24
N LEU A 89 -4.30 8.31 5.62
CA LEU A 89 -5.28 7.40 6.24
C LEU A 89 -4.66 6.64 7.43
N ALA A 90 -3.41 6.21 7.32
CA ALA A 90 -2.69 5.51 8.37
C ALA A 90 -2.41 6.37 9.62
N ASN A 91 -2.31 7.69 9.48
CA ASN A 91 -1.98 8.62 10.56
C ASN A 91 -3.19 9.45 11.04
N GLY A 92 -4.42 8.98 10.76
CA GLY A 92 -5.68 9.68 11.03
C GLY A 92 -5.77 10.44 12.35
#